data_AF-A0A7V7JLJ1-F1
#
_entry.id   AF-A0A7V7JLJ1-F1
#
_cell.length_a   1.000
_cell.length_b   1.000
_cell.length_c   1.000
_cell.angle_alpha   90.00
_cell.angle_beta   90.00
_cell.angle_gamma   90.00
#
_symmetry.space_group_name_H-M   'P 1'
#
loop_
_entity.id
_entity.type
_entity.pdbx_description
1 polymer ?
#
loop_
_entity_poly.entity_id
_entity_poly.type
_entity_poly.pdbx_seq_one_letter_code
_entity_poly.pdbx_strand_id
1 'polypeptide(L)'
;MSETPPSSRRLLICADDYAISPAVSAGIRELAQAGRLSATGVMSCMRHWPEEASSLRPLAERIAVGLHFTLTDQLPLGPMPVLAPAGRLPAIASVVTRGLFGALPAAEIAGELERQLDAFERHFGGPPDFIDGHQHVHLFPGVWPLVLGLFGRRLDPARC
;
A
#
# COMPACT_ATOMS: atom_id res chain seq x y z
N MET A 1 17.69 -45.62 9.98
CA MET A 1 17.97 -44.19 9.70
C MET A 1 16.62 -43.54 9.48
N SER A 2 16.14 -42.75 10.43
CA SER A 2 14.84 -42.08 10.35
C SER A 2 15.06 -40.73 9.67
N GLU A 3 14.62 -40.58 8.43
CA GLU A 3 14.61 -39.26 7.77
C GLU A 3 13.50 -38.42 8.38
N THR A 4 13.88 -37.30 8.99
CA THR A 4 12.94 -36.26 9.40
C THR A 4 12.37 -35.64 8.12
N PRO A 5 11.04 -35.58 7.93
CA PRO A 5 10.47 -34.93 6.75
C PRO A 5 10.93 -33.47 6.69
N PRO A 6 11.19 -32.92 5.49
CA PRO A 6 11.65 -31.54 5.36
C PRO A 6 10.62 -30.61 6.03
N SER A 7 11.09 -29.72 6.92
CA SER A 7 10.21 -28.75 7.56
C SER A 7 9.47 -27.95 6.49
N SER A 8 8.13 -27.96 6.53
CA SER A 8 7.31 -27.21 5.57
C SER A 8 7.72 -25.73 5.59
N ARG A 9 8.36 -25.25 4.52
CA ARG A 9 8.65 -23.82 4.35
C ARG A 9 7.33 -23.11 4.01
N ARG A 10 7.00 -22.09 4.79
CA ARG A 10 5.88 -21.19 4.47
C ARG A 10 6.40 -20.07 3.56
N LEU A 11 5.74 -19.86 2.44
CA LEU A 11 6.00 -18.77 1.51
C LEU A 11 4.78 -17.88 1.46
N LEU A 12 4.99 -16.57 1.61
CA LEU A 12 3.96 -15.56 1.38
C LEU A 12 4.26 -14.88 0.05
N ILE A 13 3.27 -14.82 -0.83
CA ILE A 13 3.39 -14.19 -2.15
C ILE A 13 2.44 -12.99 -2.19
N CYS A 14 3.00 -11.79 -2.26
CA CYS A 14 2.26 -10.55 -2.45
C CYS A 14 2.32 -10.13 -3.91
N ALA A 15 1.19 -9.70 -4.48
CA ALA A 15 1.17 -8.99 -5.75
C ALA A 15 0.80 -7.52 -5.50
N ASP A 16 1.70 -6.63 -5.91
CA ASP A 16 1.56 -5.19 -5.67
C ASP A 16 0.79 -4.50 -6.80
N ASP A 17 0.55 -3.20 -6.64
CA ASP A 17 -0.07 -2.31 -7.62
C ASP A 17 -1.54 -2.64 -7.98
N TYR A 18 -2.30 -3.25 -7.05
CA TYR A 18 -3.74 -3.39 -7.26
C TYR A 18 -4.41 -2.02 -7.42
N ALA A 19 -5.34 -1.93 -8.37
CA ALA A 19 -5.99 -0.70 -8.85
C ALA A 19 -5.13 0.25 -9.70
N ILE A 20 -3.84 -0.02 -9.98
CA ILE A 20 -3.06 0.81 -10.91
C ILE A 20 -3.67 0.85 -12.31
N SER A 21 -4.26 -0.28 -12.74
CA SER A 21 -5.07 -0.40 -13.94
C SER A 21 -6.05 -1.57 -13.82
N PRO A 22 -7.12 -1.62 -14.63
CA PRO A 22 -8.06 -2.73 -14.61
C PRO A 22 -7.40 -4.06 -15.01
N ALA A 23 -6.45 -4.04 -15.95
CA ALA A 23 -5.74 -5.23 -16.42
C ALA A 23 -4.86 -5.85 -15.34
N VAL A 24 -4.10 -5.02 -14.60
CA VAL A 24 -3.28 -5.48 -13.46
C VAL A 24 -4.18 -6.05 -12.37
N SER A 25 -5.26 -5.35 -12.02
CA SER A 25 -6.20 -5.79 -10.98
C SER A 25 -6.87 -7.11 -11.34
N ALA A 26 -7.25 -7.30 -12.61
CA ALA A 26 -7.80 -8.55 -13.11
C ALA A 26 -6.81 -9.72 -12.99
N GLY A 27 -5.54 -9.52 -13.39
CA GLY A 27 -4.51 -10.56 -13.25
C GLY A 27 -4.23 -10.93 -11.79
N ILE A 28 -4.21 -9.95 -10.89
CA ILE A 28 -4.05 -10.21 -9.45
C ILE A 28 -5.24 -11.03 -8.92
N ARG A 29 -6.48 -10.67 -9.30
CA ARG A 29 -7.66 -11.44 -8.91
C ARG A 29 -7.61 -12.88 -9.44
N GLU A 30 -7.20 -13.07 -10.68
CA GLU A 30 -7.06 -14.41 -11.27
C GLU A 30 -6.07 -15.28 -10.46
N LEU A 31 -4.91 -14.73 -10.12
CA LEU A 31 -3.91 -15.42 -9.30
C LEU A 31 -4.40 -15.70 -7.88
N ALA A 32 -5.13 -14.75 -7.27
CA ALA A 32 -5.72 -14.93 -5.96
C ALA A 32 -6.81 -16.02 -5.96
N GLN A 33 -7.69 -16.01 -6.95
CA GLN A 33 -8.73 -17.04 -7.14
C GLN A 33 -8.13 -18.42 -7.36
N ALA A 34 -7.01 -18.50 -8.07
CA ALA A 34 -6.25 -19.73 -8.28
C ALA A 34 -5.41 -20.16 -7.06
N GLY A 35 -5.49 -19.44 -5.92
CA GLY A 35 -4.74 -19.77 -4.70
C GLY A 35 -3.23 -19.59 -4.82
N ARG A 36 -2.78 -18.72 -5.73
CA ARG A 36 -1.35 -18.46 -5.99
C ARG A 36 -0.79 -17.29 -5.17
N LEU A 37 -1.66 -16.45 -4.63
CA LEU A 37 -1.27 -15.30 -3.82
C LEU A 37 -1.65 -15.53 -2.36
N SER A 38 -0.86 -14.92 -1.48
CA SER A 38 -1.15 -14.80 -0.06
C SER A 38 -1.60 -13.39 0.30
N ALA A 39 -1.21 -12.38 -0.50
CA ALA A 39 -1.51 -10.99 -0.25
C ALA A 39 -1.58 -10.15 -1.53
N THR A 40 -2.17 -8.95 -1.42
CA THR A 40 -2.03 -7.90 -2.42
C THR A 40 -1.96 -6.51 -1.81
N GLY A 41 -1.15 -5.63 -2.40
CA GLY A 41 -1.05 -4.22 -2.04
C GLY A 41 -1.94 -3.35 -2.93
N VAL A 42 -2.83 -2.56 -2.31
CA VAL A 42 -3.78 -1.67 -2.99
C VAL A 42 -3.27 -0.24 -3.05
N MET A 43 -3.19 0.31 -4.26
CA MET A 43 -2.94 1.74 -4.48
C MET A 43 -4.25 2.53 -4.38
N SER A 44 -4.66 2.89 -3.16
CA SER A 44 -5.97 3.51 -2.90
C SER A 44 -6.13 4.94 -3.46
N CYS A 45 -5.04 5.57 -3.89
CA CYS A 45 -5.07 6.85 -4.61
C CYS A 45 -5.51 6.73 -6.08
N MET A 46 -5.62 5.51 -6.61
CA MET A 46 -5.91 5.29 -8.02
C MET A 46 -7.39 5.48 -8.34
N ARG A 47 -7.68 6.07 -9.51
CA ARG A 47 -9.05 6.33 -9.99
C ARG A 47 -9.94 5.08 -10.07
N HIS A 48 -9.34 3.90 -10.24
CA HIS A 48 -10.06 2.64 -10.38
C HIS A 48 -10.42 2.00 -9.04
N TRP A 49 -9.78 2.44 -7.95
CA TRP A 49 -9.95 1.82 -6.64
C TRP A 49 -11.42 1.68 -6.20
N PRO A 50 -12.32 2.68 -6.37
CA PRO A 50 -13.73 2.52 -6.00
C PRO A 50 -14.44 1.34 -6.66
N GLU A 51 -14.18 1.12 -7.96
CA GLU A 51 -14.78 0.03 -8.73
C GLU A 51 -14.10 -1.31 -8.37
N GLU A 52 -12.77 -1.31 -8.33
CA GLU A 52 -11.96 -2.51 -8.10
C GLU A 52 -12.12 -3.06 -6.67
N ALA A 53 -12.39 -2.21 -5.67
CA ALA A 53 -12.60 -2.64 -4.30
C ALA A 53 -13.76 -3.65 -4.19
N SER A 54 -14.86 -3.44 -4.92
CA SER A 54 -16.00 -4.37 -4.94
C SER A 54 -15.62 -5.76 -5.45
N SER A 55 -14.69 -5.81 -6.41
CA SER A 55 -14.18 -7.05 -7.00
C SER A 55 -13.12 -7.73 -6.12
N LEU A 56 -12.42 -6.98 -5.26
CA LEU A 56 -11.42 -7.51 -4.34
C LEU A 56 -12.02 -8.08 -3.05
N ARG A 57 -13.06 -7.44 -2.51
CA ARG A 57 -13.68 -7.81 -1.21
C ARG A 57 -13.97 -9.31 -1.05
N PRO A 58 -14.52 -10.05 -2.04
CA PRO A 58 -14.77 -11.49 -1.90
C PRO A 58 -13.51 -12.35 -1.70
N LEU A 59 -12.33 -11.79 -1.97
CA LEU A 59 -11.04 -12.46 -1.82
C LEU A 59 -10.36 -12.14 -0.48
N ALA A 60 -10.89 -11.22 0.32
CA ALA A 60 -10.31 -10.80 1.60
C ALA A 60 -10.26 -11.93 2.65
N GLU A 61 -11.13 -12.94 2.53
CA GLU A 61 -11.07 -14.14 3.39
C GLU A 61 -9.98 -15.13 2.95
N ARG A 62 -9.36 -14.93 1.79
CA ARG A 62 -8.39 -15.85 1.17
C ARG A 62 -6.98 -15.29 1.16
N ILE A 63 -6.85 -13.98 0.99
CA ILE A 63 -5.56 -13.28 0.94
C ILE A 63 -5.61 -12.04 1.84
N ALA A 64 -4.45 -11.65 2.37
CA ALA A 64 -4.32 -10.37 3.04
C ALA A 64 -4.42 -9.21 2.03
N VAL A 65 -5.09 -8.14 2.40
CA VAL A 65 -5.26 -6.95 1.56
C VAL A 65 -4.69 -5.73 2.29
N GLY A 66 -3.60 -5.19 1.76
CA GLY A 66 -2.87 -4.09 2.38
C GLY A 66 -2.99 -2.77 1.63
N LEU A 67 -2.63 -1.69 2.30
CA LEU A 67 -2.42 -0.38 1.68
C LEU A 67 -1.02 -0.32 1.06
N HIS A 68 -0.96 -0.19 -0.26
CA HIS A 68 0.26 0.06 -1.01
C HIS A 68 0.50 1.57 -1.12
N PHE A 69 1.08 2.14 -0.06
CA PHE A 69 1.25 3.57 0.07
C PHE A 69 2.07 4.14 -1.10
N THR A 70 1.50 5.12 -1.79
CA THR A 70 2.07 5.66 -3.03
C THR A 70 2.50 7.11 -2.86
N LEU A 71 3.78 7.39 -3.08
CA LEU A 71 4.37 8.74 -3.03
C LEU A 71 5.07 9.15 -4.33
N THR A 72 4.89 8.38 -5.39
CA THR A 72 5.59 8.59 -6.66
C THR A 72 4.66 8.46 -7.85
N ASP A 73 4.94 9.27 -8.88
CA ASP A 73 4.40 9.21 -10.25
C ASP A 73 2.87 9.31 -10.46
N GLN A 74 2.06 9.13 -9.41
CA GLN A 74 0.60 9.18 -9.41
C GLN A 74 0.06 10.54 -8.95
N LEU A 75 -1.26 10.72 -8.97
CA LEU A 75 -1.90 11.89 -8.38
C LEU A 75 -2.06 11.71 -6.87
N PRO A 76 -1.73 12.72 -6.04
CA PRO A 76 -2.07 12.68 -4.62
C PRO A 76 -3.58 12.85 -4.43
N LEU A 77 -4.11 12.36 -3.31
CA LEU A 77 -5.52 12.50 -2.95
C LEU A 77 -5.88 13.89 -2.39
N GLY A 78 -4.89 14.74 -2.16
CA GLY A 78 -5.10 16.12 -1.73
C GLY A 78 -3.93 17.04 -2.08
N PRO A 79 -4.03 18.34 -1.73
CA PRO A 79 -2.98 19.30 -2.01
C PRO A 79 -1.65 18.91 -1.35
N MET A 80 -0.57 18.96 -2.14
CA MET A 80 0.81 18.76 -1.69
C MET A 80 1.72 19.81 -2.34
N PRO A 81 1.62 21.09 -1.94
CA PRO A 81 2.32 22.20 -2.62
C PRO A 81 3.84 22.08 -2.61
N VAL A 82 4.46 21.32 -1.70
CA VAL A 82 5.92 21.14 -1.65
C VAL A 82 6.39 19.90 -2.40
N LEU A 83 5.71 18.76 -2.22
CA LEU A 83 6.11 17.50 -2.86
C LEU A 83 5.57 17.34 -4.28
N ALA A 84 4.35 17.82 -4.53
CA ALA A 84 3.64 17.70 -5.81
C ALA A 84 2.94 19.03 -6.21
N PRO A 85 3.69 20.14 -6.38
CA PRO A 85 3.11 21.46 -6.70
C PRO A 85 2.28 21.48 -7.99
N ALA A 86 2.60 20.58 -8.94
CA ALA A 86 1.88 20.45 -10.20
C ALA A 86 0.71 19.44 -10.15
N GLY A 87 0.32 18.97 -8.96
CA GLY A 87 -0.75 17.98 -8.79
C GLY A 87 -0.34 16.55 -9.16
N ARG A 88 0.97 16.28 -9.26
CA ARG A 88 1.51 14.95 -9.54
C ARG A 88 2.68 14.66 -8.60
N LEU A 89 2.65 13.49 -7.98
CA LEU A 89 3.72 12.97 -7.14
C LEU A 89 5.02 12.86 -7.95
N PRO A 90 6.17 13.14 -7.34
CA PRO A 90 7.44 13.21 -8.06
C PRO A 90 7.93 11.81 -8.44
N ALA A 91 8.88 11.72 -9.37
CA ALA A 91 9.56 10.46 -9.66
C ALA A 91 10.37 9.97 -8.45
N ILE A 92 10.56 8.65 -8.35
CA ILE A 92 11.29 8.00 -7.24
C ILE A 92 12.64 8.63 -6.93
N ALA A 93 13.41 9.02 -7.96
CA ALA A 93 14.71 9.65 -7.79
C ALA A 93 14.63 10.92 -6.94
N SER A 94 13.59 11.74 -7.13
CA SER A 94 13.39 12.96 -6.34
C SER A 94 13.05 12.64 -4.88
N VAL A 95 12.20 11.63 -4.64
CA VAL A 95 11.84 11.20 -3.27
C VAL A 95 13.07 10.66 -2.56
N VAL A 96 13.87 9.81 -3.22
CA VAL A 96 15.15 9.30 -2.68
C VAL A 96 16.08 10.44 -2.33
N THR A 97 16.34 11.36 -3.27
CA THR A 97 17.25 12.50 -3.03
C THR A 97 16.77 13.34 -1.85
N ARG A 98 15.49 13.73 -1.81
CA ARG A 98 14.94 14.52 -0.69
C ARG A 98 15.02 13.75 0.63
N GLY A 99 14.75 12.44 0.62
CA GLY A 99 14.84 11.59 1.82
C GLY A 99 16.25 11.54 2.40
N LEU A 100 17.26 11.35 1.54
CA LEU A 100 18.67 11.33 1.94
C LEU A 100 19.14 12.65 2.56
N PHE A 101 18.58 13.78 2.12
CA PHE A 101 18.89 15.11 2.66
C PHE A 101 17.93 15.57 3.77
N GLY A 102 17.00 14.73 4.22
CA GLY A 102 16.00 15.10 5.24
C GLY A 102 15.04 16.21 4.81
N ALA A 103 14.85 16.40 3.50
CA ALA A 103 14.07 17.46 2.88
C ALA A 103 12.65 17.02 2.47
N LEU A 104 12.19 15.85 2.94
CA LEU A 104 10.82 15.40 2.71
C LEU A 104 9.84 16.21 3.59
N PRO A 105 8.75 16.76 3.02
CA PRO A 105 7.78 17.54 3.78
C PRO A 105 6.90 16.60 4.62
N ALA A 106 7.34 16.30 5.85
CA ALA A 106 6.73 15.29 6.72
C ALA A 106 5.22 15.51 6.95
N ALA A 107 4.78 16.76 7.14
CA ALA A 107 3.36 17.07 7.33
C ALA A 107 2.51 16.78 6.09
N GLU A 108 3.01 17.08 4.88
CA GLU A 108 2.29 16.76 3.64
C GLU A 108 2.20 15.26 3.43
N ILE A 109 3.29 14.52 3.67
CA ILE A 109 3.35 13.07 3.52
C ILE A 109 2.43 12.39 4.53
N ALA A 110 2.43 12.82 5.79
CA ALA A 110 1.52 12.29 6.80
C ALA A 110 0.05 12.53 6.42
N GLY A 111 -0.28 13.73 5.93
CA GLY A 111 -1.63 14.04 5.45
C GLY A 111 -2.03 13.20 4.23
N GLU A 112 -1.11 12.91 3.32
CA GLU A 112 -1.37 12.03 2.18
C GLU A 112 -1.55 10.57 2.59
N LEU A 113 -0.75 10.09 3.55
CA LEU A 113 -0.90 8.75 4.10
C LEU A 113 -2.27 8.57 4.77
N GLU A 114 -2.73 9.53 5.57
CA GLU A 114 -4.07 9.52 6.18
C GLU A 114 -5.16 9.49 5.09
N ARG A 115 -5.04 10.32 4.04
CA ARG A 115 -6.01 10.31 2.93
C ARG A 115 -6.06 9.00 2.16
N GLN A 116 -4.90 8.38 1.91
CA GLN A 116 -4.83 7.08 1.25
C GLN A 116 -5.40 5.96 2.13
N LEU A 117 -5.17 6.00 3.44
CA LEU A 117 -5.83 5.09 4.37
C LEU A 117 -7.35 5.29 4.38
N ASP A 118 -7.82 6.54 4.47
CA ASP A 118 -9.26 6.85 4.44
C ASP A 118 -9.91 6.40 3.12
N ALA A 119 -9.22 6.55 1.99
CA ALA A 119 -9.70 6.06 0.70
C ALA A 119 -9.73 4.53 0.66
N PHE A 120 -8.75 3.86 1.26
CA PHE A 120 -8.78 2.41 1.40
C PHE A 120 -10.01 1.98 2.22
N GLU A 121 -10.15 2.49 3.45
CA GLU A 121 -11.24 2.11 4.36
C GLU A 121 -12.62 2.41 3.78
N ARG A 122 -12.79 3.58 3.15
CA ARG A 122 -14.05 3.99 2.52
C ARG A 122 -14.54 2.99 1.47
N HIS A 123 -13.64 2.50 0.62
CA HIS A 123 -14.01 1.64 -0.51
C HIS A 123 -13.86 0.15 -0.22
N PHE A 124 -13.00 -0.25 0.72
CA PHE A 124 -12.87 -1.65 1.13
C PHE A 124 -13.89 -2.03 2.21
N GLY A 125 -14.24 -1.09 3.10
CA GLY A 125 -15.15 -1.30 4.22
C GLY A 125 -14.48 -1.75 5.52
N GLY A 126 -13.15 -1.67 5.62
CA GLY A 126 -12.37 -2.01 6.81
C GLY A 126 -10.92 -1.56 6.69
N PRO A 127 -10.14 -1.65 7.78
CA PRO A 127 -8.72 -1.31 7.76
C PRO A 127 -7.91 -2.29 6.89
N PRO A 128 -6.75 -1.87 6.35
CA PRO A 128 -5.85 -2.78 5.64
C PRO A 128 -5.16 -3.74 6.61
N ASP A 129 -4.86 -4.96 6.14
CA ASP A 129 -4.14 -5.98 6.92
C ASP A 129 -2.65 -5.62 7.13
N PHE A 130 -2.08 -4.82 6.22
CA PHE A 130 -0.71 -4.33 6.28
C PHE A 130 -0.56 -3.00 5.53
N ILE A 131 0.56 -2.32 5.76
CA ILE A 131 1.00 -1.18 4.96
C ILE A 131 2.36 -1.52 4.36
N ASP A 132 2.46 -1.45 3.05
CA ASP A 132 3.73 -1.41 2.32
C ASP A 132 3.72 -0.17 1.41
N GLY A 133 4.47 -0.15 0.30
CA GLY A 133 4.44 1.04 -0.55
C GLY A 133 5.08 0.88 -1.90
N HIS A 134 4.51 1.60 -2.86
CA HIS A 134 4.94 1.63 -4.25
C HIS A 134 6.40 2.06 -4.32
N GLN A 135 7.22 1.24 -4.97
CA GLN A 135 8.68 1.44 -5.05
C GLN A 135 9.37 1.51 -3.66
N HIS A 136 8.81 0.84 -2.65
CA HIS A 136 9.30 0.74 -1.27
C HIS A 136 9.40 2.08 -0.52
N VAL A 137 8.67 3.12 -0.94
CA VAL A 137 8.74 4.47 -0.32
C VAL A 137 8.43 4.48 1.18
N HIS A 138 7.64 3.52 1.67
CA HIS A 138 7.30 3.39 3.10
C HIS A 138 8.53 3.15 3.98
N LEU A 139 9.64 2.65 3.43
CA LEU A 139 10.90 2.40 4.17
C LEU A 139 11.86 3.60 4.15
N PHE A 140 11.55 4.66 3.40
CA PHE A 140 12.50 5.75 3.22
C PHE A 140 12.70 6.57 4.50
N PRO A 141 13.92 7.08 4.74
CA PRO A 141 14.16 8.03 5.82
C PRO A 141 13.19 9.22 5.73
N GLY A 142 12.52 9.53 6.84
CA GLY A 142 11.47 10.55 6.91
C GLY A 142 10.05 10.08 6.59
N VAL A 143 9.88 8.95 5.90
CA VAL A 143 8.56 8.33 5.65
C VAL A 143 8.26 7.24 6.68
N TRP A 144 9.22 6.35 6.95
CA TRP A 144 9.05 5.23 7.87
C TRP A 144 8.48 5.60 9.26
N PRO A 145 8.95 6.66 9.94
CA PRO A 145 8.38 7.07 11.23
C PRO A 145 6.92 7.50 11.14
N LEU A 146 6.49 8.06 9.99
CA LEU A 146 5.11 8.49 9.77
C LEU A 146 4.20 7.27 9.61
N VAL A 147 4.65 6.25 8.87
CA VAL A 147 3.93 4.97 8.71
C VAL A 147 3.77 4.28 10.05
N LEU A 148 4.85 4.12 10.82
CA LEU A 148 4.77 3.53 12.17
C LEU A 148 3.85 4.33 13.10
N GLY A 149 3.96 5.66 13.06
CA GLY A 149 3.14 6.55 13.85
C GLY A 149 1.65 6.40 13.54
N LEU A 150 1.29 6.31 12.25
CA LEU A 150 -0.09 6.08 11.83
C LEU A 150 -0.58 4.69 12.21
N PHE A 151 0.23 3.64 11.96
CA PHE A 151 -0.10 2.27 12.33
C PHE A 151 -0.44 2.17 13.81
N GLY A 152 0.42 2.69 14.68
CA GLY A 152 0.20 2.70 16.13
C GLY A 152 -1.01 3.50 16.59
N ARG A 153 -1.51 4.48 15.82
CA ARG A 153 -2.68 5.29 16.20
C ARG A 153 -4.00 4.73 15.68
N ARG A 154 -4.00 4.09 14.51
CA ARG A 154 -5.24 3.72 13.79
C ARG A 154 -5.41 2.22 13.53
N LEU A 155 -4.33 1.46 13.48
CA LEU A 155 -4.34 0.09 12.96
C LEU A 155 -3.83 -0.94 13.96
N ASP A 156 -3.14 -0.53 15.02
CA ASP A 156 -2.66 -1.42 16.07
C ASP A 156 -3.84 -2.10 16.80
N PRO A 157 -4.03 -3.42 16.63
CA PRO A 157 -5.13 -4.13 17.27
C PRO A 157 -5.03 -4.12 18.80
N ALA A 158 -3.85 -3.83 19.37
CA ALA A 158 -3.68 -3.70 20.81
C ALA A 158 -4.21 -2.37 21.38
N ARG A 159 -4.66 -1.45 20.52
CA ARG A 159 -5.13 -0.10 20.90
C ARG A 159 -6.59 0.18 20.50
N CYS A 160 -7.26 -0.77 19.85
CA CYS A 160 -8.67 -0.69 19.46
C CYS A 160 -9.54 -1.63 20.31
#